data_AF-A0A7C6WRF8-F1
#
_entry.id   AF-A0A7C6WRF8-F1
#
_cell.length_a   1.000
_cell.length_b   1.000
_cell.length_c   1.000
_cell.angle_alpha   90.00
_cell.angle_beta   90.00
_cell.angle_gamma   90.00
#
_symmetry.space_group_name_H-M   'P 1'
#
loop_
_entity.id
_entity.type
_entity.pdbx_description
1 polymer ?
#
loop_
_entity_poly.entity_id
_entity_poly.type
_entity_poly.pdbx_seq_one_letter_code
_entity_poly.pdbx_strand_id
1 'polypeptide(L)'
;IQREITLREGIFKEIRNRNYEDQVMRSFGILCYARKLPHKEFMAHWSNIRLGACVGLIDTNLQVIDRLFWDARPTQLLLNAQGQADERAMNYLRADMVRARLTGGH
;
A
#
# COMPACT_ATOMS: atom_id res chain seq x y z
N ILE A 1 35.29 11.73 -20.79
CA ILE A 1 34.28 10.82 -21.38
C ILE A 1 33.90 9.69 -20.41
N GLN A 2 34.77 8.71 -20.07
CA GLN A 2 34.39 7.58 -19.19
C GLN A 2 33.87 7.96 -17.79
N ARG A 3 34.47 9.00 -17.18
CA ARG A 3 34.09 9.51 -15.86
C ARG A 3 32.70 10.16 -15.85
N GLU A 4 32.30 10.75 -16.97
CA GLU A 4 31.00 11.39 -17.12
C GLU A 4 29.88 10.36 -17.28
N ILE A 5 30.14 9.26 -18.00
CA ILE A 5 29.19 8.15 -18.19
C ILE A 5 28.87 7.48 -16.86
N THR A 6 29.88 7.16 -16.05
CA THR A 6 29.70 6.53 -14.72
C THR A 6 28.96 7.42 -13.73
N LEU A 7 29.19 8.74 -13.76
CA LEU A 7 28.43 9.70 -12.96
C LEU A 7 26.94 9.73 -13.36
N ARG A 8 26.65 9.76 -14.67
CA ARG A 8 25.27 9.72 -15.18
C ARG A 8 24.57 8.44 -14.73
N GLU A 9 25.19 7.28 -14.89
CA GLU A 9 24.62 5.98 -14.48
C GLU A 9 24.32 5.92 -12.97
N GLY A 10 25.24 6.43 -12.14
CA GLY A 10 25.03 6.54 -10.69
C GLY A 10 23.83 7.42 -10.34
N ILE A 11 23.74 8.61 -10.94
CA ILE A 11 22.61 9.53 -10.76
C ILE A 11 21.29 8.87 -11.20
N PHE A 12 21.27 8.18 -12.35
CA PHE A 12 20.07 7.47 -12.81
C PHE A 12 19.66 6.34 -11.85
N LYS A 13 20.61 5.63 -11.24
CA LYS A 13 20.32 4.61 -10.23
C LYS A 13 19.75 5.24 -8.96
N GLU A 14 20.31 6.35 -8.49
CA GLU A 14 19.78 7.08 -7.33
C GLU A 14 18.39 7.65 -7.58
N ILE A 15 18.15 8.29 -8.73
CA ILE A 15 16.84 8.82 -9.09
C ILE A 15 15.80 7.70 -9.13
N ARG A 16 16.12 6.55 -9.74
CA ARG A 16 15.23 5.39 -9.75
C ARG A 16 14.91 4.90 -8.33
N ASN A 17 15.91 4.89 -7.44
CA ASN A 17 15.71 4.51 -6.05
C ASN A 17 14.77 5.49 -5.34
N ARG A 18 15.00 6.81 -5.49
CA ARG A 18 14.13 7.85 -4.89
C ARG A 18 12.71 7.83 -5.44
N ASN A 19 12.54 7.61 -6.76
CA ASN A 19 11.22 7.50 -7.37
C ASN A 19 10.47 6.28 -6.85
N TYR A 20 11.18 5.18 -6.63
CA TYR A 20 10.61 3.98 -6.04
C TYR A 20 10.21 4.20 -4.57
N GLU A 21 11.08 4.83 -3.78
CA GLU A 21 10.77 5.22 -2.40
C GLU A 21 9.54 6.14 -2.32
N ASP A 22 9.46 7.18 -3.17
CA ASP A 22 8.29 8.04 -3.26
C ASP A 22 7.02 7.26 -3.62
N GLN A 23 7.10 6.35 -4.61
CA GLN A 23 5.96 5.52 -4.99
C GLN A 23 5.44 4.65 -3.83
N VAL A 24 6.36 4.05 -3.07
CA VAL A 24 6.06 3.24 -1.89
C VAL A 24 5.41 4.12 -0.82
N MET A 25 6.01 5.26 -0.49
CA MET A 25 5.52 6.17 0.55
C MET A 25 4.17 6.80 0.20
N ARG A 26 3.93 7.14 -1.07
CA ARG A 26 2.63 7.62 -1.53
C ARG A 26 1.56 6.53 -1.42
N SER A 27 1.91 5.29 -1.78
CA SER A 27 0.99 4.15 -1.60
C SER A 27 0.69 3.90 -0.12
N PHE A 28 1.69 4.02 0.74
CA PHE A 28 1.53 3.89 2.18
C PHE A 28 0.62 4.99 2.76
N GLY A 29 0.86 6.25 2.40
CA GLY A 29 0.02 7.37 2.80
C GLY A 29 -1.44 7.20 2.34
N ILE A 30 -1.66 6.76 1.11
CA ILE A 30 -3.01 6.47 0.61
C ILE A 30 -3.68 5.40 1.49
N LEU A 31 -3.02 4.29 1.80
CA LEU A 31 -3.59 3.23 2.64
C LEU A 31 -3.84 3.71 4.09
N CYS A 32 -3.00 4.60 4.63
CA CYS A 32 -3.17 5.16 5.96
C CYS A 32 -4.32 6.17 6.09
N TYR A 33 -4.74 6.82 4.99
CA TYR A 33 -5.69 7.96 5.08
C TYR A 33 -6.89 7.91 4.12
N ALA A 34 -6.89 7.06 3.11
CA ALA A 34 -8.01 6.95 2.17
C ALA A 34 -9.32 6.68 2.91
N ARG A 35 -10.39 7.37 2.54
CA ARG A 35 -11.75 7.15 3.09
C ARG A 35 -12.59 6.25 2.19
N LYS A 36 -12.22 6.11 0.92
CA LYS A 36 -12.82 5.17 -0.04
C LYS A 36 -11.69 4.43 -0.72
N LEU A 37 -11.76 3.10 -0.75
CA LEU A 37 -10.69 2.28 -1.29
C LEU A 37 -11.25 1.12 -2.12
N PRO A 38 -11.42 1.31 -3.44
CA PRO A 38 -11.75 0.23 -4.37
C PRO A 38 -10.77 -0.93 -4.29
N HIS A 39 -11.23 -2.16 -4.52
CA HIS A 39 -10.37 -3.34 -4.38
C HIS A 39 -9.15 -3.30 -5.31
N LYS A 40 -9.33 -2.82 -6.55
CA LYS A 40 -8.23 -2.68 -7.51
C LYS A 40 -7.16 -1.67 -7.05
N GLU A 41 -7.58 -0.54 -6.47
CA GLU A 41 -6.66 0.45 -5.91
C GLU A 41 -5.94 -0.09 -4.68
N PHE A 42 -6.67 -0.75 -3.78
CA PHE A 42 -6.08 -1.46 -2.65
C PHE A 42 -4.97 -2.41 -3.11
N MET A 43 -5.24 -3.25 -4.11
CA MET A 43 -4.28 -4.23 -4.61
C MET A 43 -3.01 -3.57 -5.16
N ALA A 44 -3.16 -2.48 -5.91
CA ALA A 44 -2.01 -1.73 -6.44
C ALA A 44 -1.14 -1.15 -5.32
N HIS A 45 -1.75 -0.49 -4.33
CA HIS A 45 -1.01 0.10 -3.21
C HIS A 45 -0.45 -0.94 -2.26
N TRP A 46 -1.19 -2.00 -1.97
CA TRP A 46 -0.74 -3.11 -1.13
C TRP A 46 0.54 -3.76 -1.69
N SER A 47 0.57 -4.00 -3.01
CA SER A 47 1.77 -4.55 -3.68
C SER A 47 2.99 -3.65 -3.48
N ASN A 48 2.83 -2.34 -3.66
CA ASN A 48 3.91 -1.37 -3.47
C ASN A 48 4.42 -1.37 -2.02
N ILE A 49 3.53 -1.32 -1.03
CA ILE A 49 3.95 -1.27 0.38
C ILE A 49 4.54 -2.61 0.86
N ARG A 50 4.07 -3.75 0.34
CA ARG A 50 4.65 -5.06 0.66
C ARG A 50 6.10 -5.13 0.20
N LEU A 51 6.37 -4.73 -1.06
CA LEU A 51 7.73 -4.70 -1.56
C LEU A 51 8.58 -3.69 -0.79
N GLY A 52 8.03 -2.51 -0.51
CA GLY A 52 8.66 -1.47 0.31
C GLY A 52 9.08 -1.97 1.70
N ALA A 53 8.21 -2.71 2.39
CA ALA A 53 8.52 -3.31 3.68
C ALA A 53 9.59 -4.40 3.57
N CYS A 54 9.57 -5.24 2.52
CA CYS A 54 10.62 -6.25 2.30
C CYS A 54 12.02 -5.62 2.14
N VAL A 55 12.11 -4.43 1.57
CA VAL A 55 13.38 -3.70 1.39
C VAL A 55 13.66 -2.68 2.50
N GLY A 56 12.84 -2.65 3.56
CA GLY A 56 13.05 -1.79 4.73
C GLY A 56 12.70 -0.31 4.53
N LEU A 57 11.93 0.04 3.50
CA LEU A 57 11.47 1.42 3.27
C LEU A 57 10.29 1.82 4.16
N ILE A 58 9.54 0.84 4.68
CA ILE A 58 8.42 1.08 5.59
C ILE A 58 8.72 0.33 6.88
N ASP A 59 8.71 1.06 7.99
CA ASP A 59 8.80 0.48 9.34
C ASP A 59 7.43 -0.09 9.76
N THR A 60 7.05 -1.21 9.14
CA THR A 60 5.83 -1.93 9.48
C THR A 60 6.07 -3.42 9.34
N ASN A 61 5.55 -4.19 10.31
CA ASN A 61 5.69 -5.64 10.31
C ASN A 61 5.04 -6.25 9.04
N LEU A 62 5.84 -6.99 8.26
CA LEU A 62 5.38 -7.65 7.04
C LEU A 62 4.17 -8.55 7.25
N GLN A 63 4.05 -9.18 8.43
CA GLN A 63 2.88 -10.00 8.79
C GLN A 63 1.59 -9.19 8.91
N VAL A 64 1.68 -7.91 9.28
CA VAL A 64 0.53 -6.99 9.31
C VAL A 64 0.12 -6.67 7.88
N ILE A 65 1.08 -6.33 7.02
CA ILE A 65 0.82 -6.06 5.60
C ILE A 65 0.21 -7.27 4.91
N ASP A 66 0.74 -8.47 5.16
CA ASP A 66 0.21 -9.71 4.57
C ASP A 66 -1.21 -10.01 5.04
N ARG A 67 -1.54 -9.71 6.31
CA ARG A 67 -2.91 -9.83 6.82
C ARG A 67 -3.89 -8.88 6.14
N LEU A 68 -3.45 -7.65 5.78
CA LEU A 68 -4.32 -6.72 5.04
C LEU A 68 -4.84 -7.33 3.75
N PHE A 69 -4.02 -8.10 3.03
CA PHE A 69 -4.45 -8.78 1.80
C PHE A 69 -5.59 -9.75 2.07
N TRP A 70 -5.49 -10.55 3.13
CA TRP A 70 -6.56 -11.47 3.49
C TRP A 70 -7.84 -10.74 3.92
N ASP A 71 -7.69 -9.73 4.78
CA ASP A 71 -8.82 -9.02 5.40
C ASP A 71 -9.55 -8.08 4.43
N ALA A 72 -8.86 -7.51 3.44
CA ALA A 72 -9.44 -6.54 2.49
C ALA A 72 -10.18 -7.17 1.31
N ARG A 73 -10.20 -8.50 1.19
CA ARG A 73 -10.88 -9.18 0.09
C ARG A 73 -12.39 -8.99 0.18
N PRO A 74 -13.09 -8.92 -0.97
CA PRO A 74 -14.54 -8.75 -1.00
C PRO A 74 -15.29 -9.81 -0.17
N THR A 75 -14.89 -11.07 -0.23
CA THR A 75 -15.54 -12.14 0.53
C THR A 75 -15.43 -11.94 2.04
N GLN A 76 -14.23 -11.62 2.54
CA GLN A 76 -14.00 -11.42 3.97
C GLN A 76 -14.72 -10.18 4.50
N LEU A 77 -14.67 -9.08 3.77
CA LEU A 77 -15.37 -7.85 4.13
C LEU A 77 -16.90 -8.04 4.13
N LEU A 78 -17.44 -8.78 3.16
CA LEU A 78 -18.87 -9.07 3.09
C LEU A 78 -19.33 -9.97 4.24
N LEU A 79 -18.52 -10.98 4.61
CA LEU A 79 -18.75 -11.82 5.78
C LEU A 79 -18.79 -10.98 7.07
N ASN A 80 -17.81 -10.07 7.24
CA ASN A 80 -17.76 -9.17 8.41
C ASN A 80 -18.97 -8.21 8.45
N ALA A 81 -19.51 -7.84 7.28
CA ALA A 81 -20.72 -7.03 7.13
C ALA A 81 -22.02 -7.87 7.13
N GLN A 82 -21.97 -9.16 7.51
CA GLN A 82 -23.13 -10.06 7.54
C GLN A 82 -23.90 -10.15 6.21
N GLY A 83 -23.21 -9.97 5.07
CA GLY A 83 -23.83 -9.99 3.75
C GLY A 83 -24.56 -8.70 3.36
N GLN A 84 -24.55 -7.67 4.22
CA GLN A 84 -25.32 -6.44 4.05
C GLN A 84 -24.46 -5.25 3.60
N ALA A 85 -23.73 -5.41 2.49
CA ALA A 85 -22.94 -4.33 1.91
C ALA A 85 -22.91 -4.43 0.38
N ASP A 86 -23.21 -3.31 -0.28
CA ASP A 86 -23.00 -3.17 -1.72
C ASP A 86 -21.54 -2.83 -2.04
N GLU A 87 -21.17 -2.81 -3.33
CA GLU A 87 -19.79 -2.52 -3.73
C GLU A 87 -19.29 -1.15 -3.22
N ARG A 88 -20.20 -0.17 -3.16
CA ARG A 88 -19.87 1.18 -2.69
C ARG A 88 -19.53 1.16 -1.19
N ALA A 89 -20.39 0.58 -0.36
CA ALA A 89 -20.17 0.41 1.08
C ALA A 89 -18.90 -0.39 1.36
N MET A 90 -18.66 -1.45 0.58
CA MET A 90 -17.46 -2.28 0.68
C MET A 90 -16.16 -1.50 0.46
N ASN A 91 -16.17 -0.45 -0.37
CA ASN A 91 -15.01 0.40 -0.56
C ASN A 91 -14.71 1.29 0.65
N TYR A 92 -15.73 1.72 1.39
CA TYR A 92 -15.56 2.45 2.65
C TYR A 92 -15.10 1.50 3.77
N LEU A 93 -15.75 0.34 3.92
CA LEU A 93 -15.37 -0.68 4.89
C LEU A 93 -13.92 -1.15 4.71
N ARG A 94 -13.47 -1.34 3.47
CA ARG A 94 -12.07 -1.66 3.17
C ARG A 94 -11.12 -0.58 3.66
N ALA A 95 -11.45 0.67 3.35
CA ALA A 95 -10.63 1.81 3.75
C ALA A 95 -10.53 1.90 5.28
N ASP A 96 -11.66 1.77 5.97
CA ASP A 96 -11.73 1.82 7.43
C ASP A 96 -10.93 0.70 8.09
N MET A 97 -11.07 -0.53 7.59
CA MET A 97 -10.32 -1.69 8.08
C MET A 97 -8.81 -1.49 7.87
N VAL A 98 -8.37 -1.05 6.69
CA VAL A 98 -6.95 -0.83 6.41
C VAL A 98 -6.37 0.25 7.32
N ARG A 99 -7.05 1.40 7.47
CA ARG A 99 -6.60 2.47 8.37
C ARG A 99 -6.54 1.99 9.81
N ALA A 100 -7.57 1.29 10.30
CA ALA A 100 -7.58 0.73 11.66
C ALA A 100 -6.34 -0.14 11.94
N ARG A 101 -5.90 -0.93 10.96
CA ARG A 101 -4.72 -1.81 11.09
C ARG A 101 -3.38 -1.09 10.97
N LEU A 102 -3.29 -0.01 10.18
CA LEU A 102 -2.04 0.71 9.93
C LEU A 102 -1.81 1.89 10.89
N THR A 103 -2.88 2.56 11.32
CA THR A 103 -2.80 3.82 12.10
C THR A 103 -3.52 3.76 13.44
N GLY A 104 -4.22 2.67 13.75
CA GLY A 104 -5.07 2.58 14.95
C GLY A 104 -6.46 3.21 14.80
N GLY A 105 -6.84 3.66 13.59
CA GLY A 105 -8.22 4.05 13.28
C GLY A 105 -8.51 5.55 13.18
N HIS A 106 -7.46 6.38 13.19
CA HIS A 106 -7.57 7.83 12.95
C HIS A 106 -7.87 8.17 11.47
#